data_AF-A0A7C7KWZ2-F1
#
_entry.id   AF-A0A7C7KWZ2-F1
#
_cell.length_a   1.000
_cell.length_b   1.000
_cell.length_c   1.000
_cell.angle_alpha   90.00
_cell.angle_beta   90.00
_cell.angle_gamma   90.00
#
_symmetry.space_group_name_H-M   'P 1'
#
loop_
_entity.id
_entity.type
_entity.pdbx_description
1 polymer ?
#
loop_
_entity_poly.entity_id
_entity_poly.type
_entity_poly.pdbx_seq_one_letter_code
_entity_poly.pdbx_strand_id
1 'polypeptide(L)'
;MAADRHDFDPTILREYDVRGVVGQTLFAADAYALGRAFGSIARRRGATAIAVGYDGRHSSPDLAGALIQGLSDCGLHVINVGRGPTPML
;
A
#
# COMPACT_ATOMS: atom_id res chain seq x y z
N MET A 1 -9.73 19.78 -9.60
CA MET A 1 -8.32 19.37 -9.45
C MET A 1 -8.18 18.05 -10.18
N ALA A 2 -7.34 17.99 -11.22
CA ALA A 2 -7.07 16.73 -11.89
C ALA A 2 -6.48 15.77 -10.83
N ALA A 3 -7.05 14.57 -10.70
CA ALA A 3 -6.43 13.55 -9.87
C ALA A 3 -5.06 13.25 -10.48
N ASP A 4 -4.00 13.50 -9.72
CA ASP A 4 -2.63 13.21 -10.14
C ASP A 4 -2.55 11.70 -10.45
N ARG A 5 -2.30 11.36 -11.72
CA ARG A 5 -2.34 9.97 -12.17
C ARG A 5 -0.98 9.34 -11.89
N HIS A 6 -0.95 8.32 -11.04
CA HIS A 6 0.23 7.49 -10.84
C HIS A 6 0.28 6.37 -11.89
N ASP A 7 1.38 6.27 -12.63
CA ASP A 7 1.58 5.25 -13.66
C ASP A 7 2.43 4.11 -13.08
N PHE A 8 1.80 2.95 -12.88
CA PHE A 8 2.47 1.73 -12.43
C PHE A 8 3.09 0.99 -13.62
N ASP A 9 4.19 0.27 -13.37
CA ASP A 9 4.64 -0.74 -14.33
C ASP A 9 3.53 -1.80 -14.51
N PRO A 10 3.06 -2.09 -15.73
CA PRO A 10 1.90 -2.94 -15.94
C PRO A 10 2.12 -4.38 -15.45
N THR A 11 3.37 -4.83 -15.31
CA THR A 11 3.70 -6.20 -14.87
C THR A 11 3.50 -6.42 -13.38
N ILE A 12 3.40 -5.35 -12.58
CA ILE A 12 3.22 -5.51 -11.13
C ILE A 12 1.77 -5.72 -10.74
N LEU A 13 0.80 -5.31 -11.56
CA LEU A 13 -0.62 -5.50 -11.32
C LEU A 13 -1.06 -6.87 -11.82
N ARG A 14 -1.24 -7.82 -10.90
CA ARG A 14 -1.59 -9.22 -11.22
C ARG A 14 -3.04 -9.50 -10.86
N GLU A 15 -3.51 -10.69 -11.21
CA GLU A 15 -4.89 -11.11 -10.95
C GLU A 15 -5.25 -11.12 -9.45
N TYR A 16 -4.31 -11.52 -8.59
CA TYR A 16 -4.57 -11.74 -7.17
C TYR A 16 -3.78 -10.83 -6.22
N ASP A 17 -2.74 -10.14 -6.70
CA ASP A 17 -1.94 -9.23 -5.87
C ASP A 17 -1.16 -8.19 -6.71
N VAL A 18 -0.44 -7.31 -6.01
CA VAL A 18 0.55 -6.41 -6.60
C VAL A 18 1.94 -6.94 -6.26
N ARG A 19 2.78 -7.18 -7.27
CA ARG A 19 4.11 -7.78 -7.06
C ARG A 19 5.12 -7.39 -8.12
N GLY A 20 6.22 -6.79 -7.67
CA GLY A 20 7.36 -6.41 -8.51
C GLY A 20 8.70 -6.62 -7.82
N VAL A 21 9.77 -6.17 -8.49
CA VAL A 21 11.14 -6.17 -7.97
C VAL A 21 11.47 -4.76 -7.50
N VAL A 22 11.83 -4.63 -6.22
CA VAL A 22 12.11 -3.34 -5.62
C VAL A 22 13.32 -2.68 -6.29
N GLY A 23 13.17 -1.42 -6.69
CA GLY A 23 14.20 -0.66 -7.41
C GLY A 23 14.25 -0.90 -8.92
N GLN A 24 13.37 -1.76 -9.46
CA GLN A 24 13.26 -2.01 -10.90
C GLN A 24 11.84 -1.77 -11.42
N THR A 25 10.86 -2.50 -10.87
CA THR A 25 9.45 -2.40 -11.27
C THR A 25 8.54 -1.96 -10.12
N LEU A 26 9.02 -1.98 -8.88
CA LEU A 26 8.30 -1.55 -7.69
C LEU A 26 9.14 -0.55 -6.88
N PHE A 27 8.52 0.56 -6.50
CA PHE A 27 9.15 1.67 -5.78
C PHE A 27 8.26 2.15 -4.63
N ALA A 28 8.82 2.96 -3.74
CA ALA A 28 8.07 3.54 -2.62
C ALA A 28 6.88 4.40 -3.07
N ALA A 29 7.03 5.11 -4.20
CA ALA A 29 5.95 5.89 -4.80
C ALA A 29 4.75 5.02 -5.21
N ASP A 30 4.99 3.80 -5.71
CA ASP A 30 3.93 2.85 -6.05
C ASP A 30 3.19 2.40 -4.79
N ALA A 31 3.90 2.09 -3.71
CA ALA A 31 3.27 1.71 -2.44
C ALA A 31 2.40 2.84 -1.87
N TYR A 32 2.88 4.09 -1.93
CA TYR A 32 2.10 5.26 -1.55
C TYR A 32 0.84 5.43 -2.43
N ALA A 33 0.99 5.35 -3.75
CA ALA A 33 -0.13 5.47 -4.69
C ALA A 33 -1.15 4.34 -4.50
N LEU A 34 -0.69 3.11 -4.26
CA LEU A 34 -1.54 1.96 -3.94
C LEU A 34 -2.31 2.19 -2.63
N GLY A 35 -1.65 2.74 -1.61
CA GLY A 35 -2.29 3.13 -0.35
C GLY A 35 -3.39 4.16 -0.56
N ARG A 36 -3.14 5.19 -1.37
CA ARG A 36 -4.15 6.20 -1.74
C ARG A 36 -5.32 5.58 -2.50
N ALA A 37 -5.04 4.71 -3.47
CA ALA A 37 -6.06 4.07 -4.29
C ALA A 37 -6.95 3.15 -3.45
N PHE A 38 -6.35 2.23 -2.70
CA PHE A 38 -7.06 1.29 -1.83
C PHE A 38 -7.79 2.02 -0.70
N GLY A 39 -7.12 2.96 -0.03
CA GLY A 39 -7.67 3.75 1.07
C GLY A 39 -8.89 4.56 0.65
N SER A 40 -8.86 5.17 -0.53
CA SER A 40 -10.01 5.89 -1.08
C SER A 40 -11.21 4.98 -1.33
N ILE A 41 -11.00 3.76 -1.82
CA ILE A 41 -12.06 2.77 -2.01
C ILE A 41 -12.62 2.32 -0.66
N ALA A 42 -11.75 1.95 0.29
CA ALA A 42 -12.14 1.51 1.62
C ALA A 42 -12.94 2.59 2.36
N ARG A 43 -12.49 3.85 2.31
CA ARG A 43 -13.17 4.98 2.93
C ARG A 43 -14.57 5.22 2.35
N ARG A 44 -14.72 5.15 1.01
CA ARG A 44 -16.03 5.22 0.35
C ARG A 44 -16.97 4.09 0.74
N ARG A 45 -16.42 2.92 1.10
CA ARG A 45 -17.18 1.78 1.65
C ARG A 45 -17.45 1.89 3.15
N GLY A 46 -17.13 3.01 3.77
CA GLY A 46 -17.40 3.28 5.19
C GLY A 46 -16.31 2.81 6.15
N ALA A 47 -15.18 2.30 5.67
CA ALA A 47 -14.07 1.96 6.56
C ALA A 47 -13.55 3.21 7.27
N THR A 48 -13.17 3.04 8.54
CA THR A 48 -12.56 4.08 9.39
C THR A 48 -11.14 3.72 9.82
N ALA A 49 -10.79 2.43 9.79
CA ALA A 49 -9.48 1.93 10.15
C ALA A 49 -9.03 0.82 9.19
N ILE A 50 -7.72 0.60 9.12
CA ILE A 50 -7.10 -0.46 8.32
C ILE A 50 -5.82 -0.98 9.00
N ALA A 51 -5.64 -2.30 9.03
CA ALA A 51 -4.42 -2.92 9.54
C ALA A 51 -3.36 -3.03 8.42
N VAL A 52 -2.10 -2.75 8.75
CA VAL A 52 -0.94 -2.96 7.87
C VAL A 52 0.08 -3.82 8.60
N GLY A 53 0.48 -4.91 7.96
CA GLY A 53 1.60 -5.76 8.38
C GLY A 53 2.54 -6.03 7.21
N TYR A 54 3.74 -6.50 7.49
CA TYR A 54 4.74 -6.81 6.47
C TYR A 54 5.64 -8.00 6.84
N ASP A 55 6.25 -8.63 5.83
CA ASP A 55 7.16 -9.76 6.01
C ASP A 55 8.61 -9.34 6.34
N GLY A 56 9.53 -10.30 6.44
CA GLY A 56 10.93 -10.06 6.82
C GLY A 56 11.87 -9.49 5.74
N ARG A 57 11.39 -8.96 4.61
CA ARG A 57 12.27 -8.40 3.57
C ARG A 57 12.89 -7.07 3.99
N HIS A 58 14.10 -6.80 3.51
CA HIS A 58 14.80 -5.53 3.77
C HIS A 58 14.03 -4.30 3.28
N SER A 59 13.30 -4.44 2.18
CA SER A 59 12.47 -3.36 1.60
C SER A 59 11.15 -3.14 2.32
N SER A 60 10.74 -4.06 3.21
CA SER A 60 9.40 -4.04 3.80
C SER A 60 9.13 -2.81 4.66
N PRO A 61 10.04 -2.32 5.52
CA PRO A 61 9.80 -1.12 6.31
C PRO A 61 9.50 0.12 5.45
N ASP A 62 10.27 0.33 4.37
CA ASP A 62 10.12 1.49 3.50
C ASP A 62 8.81 1.44 2.69
N LEU A 63 8.50 0.28 2.11
CA LEU A 63 7.25 0.10 1.36
C LEU A 63 6.03 0.18 2.27
N ALA A 64 6.09 -0.42 3.46
CA ALA A 64 5.02 -0.33 4.44
C ALA A 64 4.81 1.12 4.91
N GLY A 65 5.89 1.87 5.17
CA GLY A 65 5.81 3.28 5.53
C GLY A 65 5.13 4.12 4.46
N ALA A 66 5.52 3.94 3.19
CA ALA A 66 4.89 4.63 2.07
C ALA A 66 3.40 4.26 1.91
N LEU A 67 3.06 2.98 2.03
CA LEU A 67 1.67 2.49 2.00
C LEU A 67 0.82 3.09 3.13
N ILE A 68 1.35 3.10 4.37
CA ILE A 68 0.70 3.67 5.54
C ILE A 68 0.44 5.16 5.34
N GLN A 69 1.39 5.91 4.79
CA GLN A 69 1.21 7.32 4.47
C GLN A 69 0.04 7.51 3.49
N GLY A 70 0.02 6.74 2.39
CA GLY A 70 -1.06 6.81 1.41
C GLY A 70 -2.44 6.48 1.98
N LEU A 71 -2.52 5.47 2.86
CA LEU A 71 -3.77 5.12 3.55
C LEU A 71 -4.21 6.21 4.53
N SER A 72 -3.27 6.79 5.28
CA SER A 72 -3.53 7.85 6.26
C SER A 72 -4.04 9.13 5.59
N ASP A 73 -3.49 9.50 4.44
CA ASP A 73 -3.91 10.67 3.66
C ASP A 73 -5.35 10.52 3.10
N CYS A 74 -5.88 9.30 3.05
CA CYS A 74 -7.29 9.03 2.74
C CYS A 74 -8.23 9.17 3.96
N GLY A 75 -7.69 9.56 5.12
CA GLY A 75 -8.44 9.72 6.36
C GLY A 75 -8.78 8.40 7.07
N LEU A 76 -7.99 7.34 6.82
CA LEU A 76 -8.10 6.08 7.56
C LEU A 76 -7.17 6.09 8.78
N HIS A 77 -7.64 5.53 9.89
CA HIS A 77 -6.78 5.21 11.03
C HIS A 77 -5.98 3.94 10.72
N VAL A 78 -4.67 4.08 10.52
CA VAL A 78 -3.81 2.94 10.17
C VAL A 78 -3.25 2.27 11.43
N ILE A 79 -3.54 0.99 11.59
CA ILE A 79 -3.03 0.13 12.66
C ILE A 79 -1.82 -0.62 12.11
N ASN A 80 -0.61 -0.16 12.43
CA ASN A 80 0.61 -0.83 12.03
C ASN A 80 0.89 -2.02 12.97
N VAL A 81 0.64 -3.24 12.49
CA VAL A 81 0.86 -4.49 13.22
C VAL A 81 2.33 -4.93 13.14
N GLY A 82 3.13 -4.29 12.30
CA GLY A 82 4.56 -4.52 12.17
C GLY A 82 4.91 -5.79 11.40
N ARG A 83 6.06 -6.38 11.75
CA ARG A 83 6.61 -7.54 11.05
C ARG A 83 5.97 -8.85 11.54
N GLY A 84 5.37 -9.62 10.64
CA GLY A 84 4.73 -10.89 10.97
C GLY A 84 4.44 -11.76 9.74
N PRO A 85 3.99 -13.02 9.94
CA PRO A 85 3.56 -13.88 8.83
C PRO A 85 2.19 -13.43 8.30
N THR A 86 1.90 -13.65 7.02
CA THR A 86 0.62 -13.23 6.41
C THR A 86 -0.63 -13.67 7.18
N PRO A 87 -0.75 -14.90 7.73
CA PRO A 87 -1.95 -15.31 8.48
C PRO A 87 -2.20 -14.55 9.79
N MET A 88 -1.27 -13.71 10.24
CA MET A 88 -1.45 -12.81 11.38
C MET A 88 -2.31 -11.59 11.02
N LEU A 89 -2.38 -11.23 9.73
CA LEU A 89 -3.11 -10.08 9.20
C LEU A 89 -4.42 -10.53 8.58
#